data_AF-A0AA42R4A8-F1
#
_entry.id   AF-A0AA42R4A8-F1
#
_cell.length_a   1.000
_cell.length_b   1.000
_cell.length_c   1.000
_cell.angle_alpha   90.00
_cell.angle_beta   90.00
_cell.angle_gamma   90.00
#
_symmetry.space_group_name_H-M   'P 1'
#
loop_
_entity.id
_entity.type
_entity.pdbx_description
1 polymer ?
#
loop_
_entity_poly.entity_id
_entity_poly.type
_entity_poly.pdbx_seq_one_letter_code
_entity_poly.pdbx_strand_id
1 'polypeptide(L)'
;MPKADSWTVTLPWPPSTNRIWRNVAVSGKPRTLLSQEGRVYRKAAADACLVAKLAGKQIPDRLALRLVVQAPDRRARDLDNTVKAVQDALTHAGVWLDDSQIDRLLVERGPVVKGGMVSVTVEVMSAL
;
A
#
# COMPACT_ATOMS: atom_id res chain seq x y z
N MET A 1 0.80 -3.73 29.99
CA MET A 1 1.33 -4.36 28.76
C MET A 1 2.02 -3.28 27.95
N PRO A 2 3.25 -3.48 27.44
CA PRO A 2 3.87 -2.49 26.56
C PRO A 2 2.97 -2.26 25.35
N LYS A 3 2.90 -1.01 24.90
CA LYS A 3 2.15 -0.64 23.70
C LYS A 3 2.81 -1.33 22.51
N ALA A 4 2.03 -2.03 21.68
CA ALA A 4 2.55 -2.61 20.45
C ALA A 4 3.16 -1.53 19.56
N ASP A 5 4.27 -1.85 18.90
CA ASP A 5 4.89 -0.93 17.95
C ASP A 5 3.92 -0.64 16.81
N SER A 6 3.76 0.65 16.50
CA SER A 6 2.81 1.12 15.51
C SER A 6 3.36 2.31 14.76
N TRP A 7 3.15 2.32 13.44
CA TRP A 7 3.56 3.38 12.55
C TRP A 7 2.41 3.82 11.67
N THR A 8 2.41 5.10 11.31
CA THR A 8 1.43 5.68 10.41
C THR A 8 2.11 6.36 9.25
N VAL A 9 1.54 6.22 8.05
CA VAL A 9 2.00 6.90 6.84
C VAL A 9 0.79 7.27 5.99
N THR A 10 0.84 8.44 5.38
CA THR A 10 -0.14 8.84 4.36
C THR A 10 0.48 8.62 2.99
N LEU A 11 -0.16 7.79 2.18
CA LEU A 11 0.25 7.53 0.80
C LEU A 11 -0.60 8.38 -0.16
N PRO A 12 -0.03 8.81 -1.30
CA PRO A 12 -0.82 9.48 -2.34
C PRO A 12 -1.91 8.54 -2.88
N TRP A 13 -2.89 9.10 -3.59
CA TRP A 13 -3.90 8.29 -4.25
C TRP A 13 -3.27 7.33 -5.29
N PRO A 14 -3.54 6.02 -5.24
CA PRO A 14 -3.01 5.09 -6.23
C PRO A 14 -3.69 5.21 -7.59
N PRO A 15 -2.98 4.97 -8.70
CA PRO A 15 -3.62 4.64 -9.96
C PRO A 15 -4.40 3.32 -9.83
N SER A 16 -5.38 3.08 -10.70
CA SER A 16 -6.09 1.80 -10.68
C SER A 16 -5.13 0.63 -10.99
N THR A 17 -5.38 -0.54 -10.41
CA THR A 17 -4.60 -1.78 -10.65
C THR A 17 -4.48 -2.11 -12.14
N ASN A 18 -5.55 -1.92 -12.91
CA ASN A 18 -5.58 -2.06 -14.37
C ASN A 18 -4.61 -1.12 -15.11
N ARG A 19 -4.24 0.00 -14.50
CA ARG A 19 -3.24 0.94 -15.02
C ARG A 19 -1.84 0.64 -14.49
N ILE A 20 -1.72 -0.02 -13.34
CA ILE A 20 -0.44 -0.39 -12.72
C ILE A 20 0.22 -1.56 -13.47
N TRP A 21 -0.53 -2.63 -13.74
CA TRP A 21 0.01 -3.86 -14.29
C TRP A 21 -0.36 -4.01 -15.77
N ARG A 22 0.64 -4.29 -16.62
CA ARG A 22 0.47 -4.44 -18.06
C ARG A 22 0.94 -5.82 -18.50
N ASN A 23 0.06 -6.55 -19.18
CA ASN A 23 0.43 -7.80 -19.84
C ASN A 23 0.96 -7.45 -21.23
N VAL A 24 2.23 -7.76 -21.47
CA VAL A 24 2.89 -7.52 -22.76
C VAL A 24 3.61 -8.79 -23.22
N ALA A 25 3.78 -8.94 -24.54
CA ALA A 25 4.64 -9.97 -25.09
C ALA A 25 6.06 -9.42 -25.25
N VAL A 26 7.03 -9.99 -24.54
CA VAL A 26 8.46 -9.67 -24.71
C VAL A 26 9.12 -10.89 -25.34
N SER A 27 9.64 -10.71 -26.56
CA SER A 27 10.22 -11.80 -27.35
C SER A 27 9.27 -13.00 -27.50
N GLY A 28 7.98 -12.72 -27.75
CA GLY A 28 6.94 -13.73 -27.93
C GLY A 28 6.44 -14.41 -26.65
N LYS A 29 6.97 -14.07 -25.46
CA LYS A 29 6.54 -14.63 -24.17
C LYS A 29 5.72 -13.62 -23.36
N PRO A 30 4.57 -14.02 -22.77
CA PRO A 30 3.79 -13.13 -21.94
C PRO A 30 4.57 -12.73 -20.68
N ARG A 31 4.58 -11.44 -20.36
CA ARG A 31 5.16 -10.88 -19.14
C ARG A 31 4.21 -9.84 -18.54
N THR A 32 4.10 -9.83 -17.22
CA THR A 32 3.45 -8.75 -16.47
C THR A 32 4.50 -7.72 -16.11
N LEU A 33 4.36 -6.51 -16.63
CA LEU A 33 5.26 -5.39 -16.34
C LEU A 33 4.52 -4.31 -15.54
N LEU A 34 5.27 -3.61 -14.70
CA LEU A 34 4.80 -2.40 -14.06
C LEU A 34 4.75 -1.26 -15.09
N SER A 35 3.67 -0.51 -15.12
CA SER A 35 3.52 0.67 -15.98
C SER A 35 4.35 1.86 -15.48
N GLN A 36 4.43 2.91 -16.29
CA GLN A 36 5.05 4.18 -15.84
C GLN A 36 4.30 4.78 -14.65
N GLU A 37 2.96 4.80 -14.67
CA GLU A 37 2.14 5.27 -13.54
C GLU A 37 2.41 4.43 -12.29
N GLY A 38 2.51 3.10 -12.44
CA GLY A 38 2.83 2.19 -11.34
C GLY A 38 4.22 2.48 -10.74
N ARG A 39 5.23 2.74 -11.58
CA ARG A 39 6.58 3.12 -11.12
C ARG A 39 6.58 4.46 -10.37
N VAL A 40 5.87 5.46 -10.90
CA VAL A 40 5.74 6.78 -10.25
C VAL A 40 5.07 6.64 -8.89
N TYR A 41 3.96 5.89 -8.82
CA TYR A 41 3.26 5.64 -7.56
C TYR A 41 4.14 4.90 -6.54
N ARG A 42 4.83 3.83 -6.95
CA ARG A 42 5.76 3.11 -6.05
C ARG A 42 6.85 4.00 -5.49
N LYS A 43 7.43 4.87 -6.33
CA LYS A 43 8.44 5.83 -5.87
C LYS A 43 7.84 6.80 -4.85
N ALA A 44 6.69 7.41 -5.15
CA ALA A 44 6.05 8.36 -4.25
C ALA A 44 5.66 7.72 -2.91
N ALA A 45 5.18 6.48 -2.93
CA ALA A 45 4.89 5.72 -1.71
C ALA A 45 6.16 5.39 -0.91
N ALA A 46 7.26 4.99 -1.58
CA ALA A 46 8.54 4.76 -0.92
C ALA A 46 9.10 6.05 -0.28
N ASP A 47 8.99 7.19 -0.95
CA ASP A 47 9.38 8.50 -0.42
C ASP A 47 8.55 8.86 0.84
N ALA A 48 7.22 8.61 0.81
CA ALA A 48 6.36 8.81 1.97
C ALA A 48 6.72 7.89 3.15
N CYS A 49 7.03 6.62 2.87
CA CYS A 49 7.51 5.68 3.88
C CYS A 49 8.86 6.09 4.48
N LEU A 50 9.76 6.69 3.67
CA LEU A 50 11.04 7.19 4.16
C LEU A 50 10.83 8.30 5.19
N VAL A 51 9.97 9.27 4.88
CA VAL A 51 9.61 10.37 5.80
C VAL A 51 8.97 9.82 7.08
N ALA A 52 8.12 8.80 6.97
CA ALA A 52 7.49 8.12 8.11
C ALA A 52 8.43 7.17 8.87
N LYS A 53 9.72 7.09 8.49
CA LYS A 53 10.72 6.15 9.05
C LYS A 53 10.31 4.67 8.92
N LEU A 54 9.45 4.36 7.96
CA LEU A 54 8.94 3.02 7.64
C LEU A 54 9.73 2.34 6.51
N ALA A 55 10.36 3.11 5.62
CA ALA A 55 11.12 2.53 4.52
C ALA A 55 12.29 1.68 5.02
N GLY A 56 12.44 0.48 4.46
CA GLY A 56 13.52 -0.45 4.79
C GLY A 56 13.48 -1.01 6.20
N LYS A 57 12.39 -0.85 6.95
CA LYS A 57 12.28 -1.41 8.31
C LYS A 57 12.37 -2.93 8.34
N GLN A 58 11.87 -3.61 7.30
CA GLN A 58 11.86 -5.06 7.20
C GLN A 58 11.30 -5.73 8.46
N ILE A 59 10.15 -5.25 8.95
CA ILE A 59 9.51 -5.77 10.16
C ILE A 59 9.26 -7.29 9.99
N PRO A 60 9.74 -8.17 10.89
CA PRO A 60 9.61 -9.62 10.75
C PRO A 60 8.34 -10.21 11.40
N ASP A 61 7.63 -9.42 12.20
CA ASP A 61 6.48 -9.87 13.00
C ASP A 61 5.18 -10.01 12.20
N ARG A 62 4.13 -10.60 12.81
CA ARG A 62 2.77 -10.58 12.27
C ARG A 62 2.17 -9.19 12.44
N LEU A 63 1.43 -8.73 11.43
CA LEU A 63 0.99 -7.34 11.32
C LEU A 63 -0.52 -7.20 11.23
N ALA A 64 -1.02 -6.15 11.86
CA ALA A 64 -2.32 -5.57 11.57
C ALA A 64 -2.12 -4.34 10.66
N LEU A 65 -2.79 -4.34 9.51
CA LEU A 65 -2.81 -3.23 8.57
C LEU A 65 -4.19 -2.57 8.59
N ARG A 66 -4.23 -1.26 8.84
CA ARG A 66 -5.45 -0.45 8.69
C ARG A 66 -5.28 0.56 7.57
N LEU A 67 -6.28 0.62 6.69
CA LEU A 67 -6.35 1.55 5.57
C LEU A 67 -7.62 2.40 5.66
N VAL A 68 -7.46 3.72 5.71
CA VAL A 68 -8.55 4.68 5.50
C VAL A 68 -8.41 5.26 4.10
N VAL A 69 -9.32 4.88 3.21
CA VAL A 69 -9.28 5.23 1.79
C VAL A 69 -10.06 6.52 1.56
N GLN A 70 -9.35 7.62 1.29
CA GLN A 70 -9.91 8.96 1.13
C GLN A 70 -9.89 9.33 -0.36
N ALA A 71 -10.98 9.02 -1.06
CA ALA A 71 -11.03 9.12 -2.52
C ALA A 71 -10.94 10.57 -3.04
N PRO A 72 -10.44 10.78 -4.27
CA PRO A 72 -10.35 12.11 -4.91
C PRO A 72 -11.72 12.68 -5.31
N ASP A 73 -12.71 11.81 -5.47
CA ASP A 73 -14.06 12.13 -5.93
C ASP A 73 -15.07 11.10 -5.40
N ARG A 74 -16.36 11.30 -5.72
CA ARG A 74 -17.48 10.44 -5.28
C ARG A 74 -17.80 9.28 -6.23
N ARG A 75 -16.98 9.01 -7.25
CA ARG A 75 -17.26 7.91 -8.17
C ARG A 75 -17.12 6.58 -7.43
N ALA A 76 -17.98 5.62 -7.76
CA ALA A 76 -17.87 4.27 -7.24
C ALA A 76 -16.52 3.63 -7.62
N ARG A 77 -15.86 3.00 -6.64
CA ARG A 77 -14.60 2.26 -6.79
C ARG A 77 -14.56 1.12 -5.82
N ASP A 78 -14.00 0.01 -6.28
CA ASP A 78 -13.68 -1.12 -5.42
C ASP A 78 -12.48 -0.76 -4.52
N LEU A 79 -12.57 -1.16 -3.25
CA LEU A 79 -11.51 -0.90 -2.27
C LEU A 79 -10.31 -1.81 -2.47
N ASP A 80 -10.53 -3.05 -2.90
CA ASP A 80 -9.51 -4.06 -3.15
C ASP A 80 -8.41 -3.58 -4.12
N ASN A 81 -8.77 -2.80 -5.14
CA ASN A 81 -7.82 -2.19 -6.06
C ASN A 81 -6.87 -1.22 -5.34
N THR A 82 -7.39 -0.46 -4.38
CA THR A 82 -6.59 0.45 -3.56
C THR A 82 -5.72 -0.34 -2.60
N VAL A 83 -6.29 -1.36 -1.94
CA VAL A 83 -5.59 -2.27 -1.02
C VAL A 83 -4.39 -2.89 -1.70
N LYS A 84 -4.57 -3.51 -2.87
CA LYS A 84 -3.49 -4.20 -3.56
C LYS A 84 -2.38 -3.24 -3.98
N ALA A 85 -2.74 -2.07 -4.53
CA ALA A 85 -1.76 -1.05 -4.90
C ALA A 85 -0.93 -0.58 -3.68
N VAL A 86 -1.58 -0.37 -2.53
CA VAL A 86 -0.92 0.03 -1.28
C VAL A 86 0.00 -1.07 -0.75
N GLN A 87 -0.46 -2.32 -0.66
CA GLN A 87 0.36 -3.45 -0.22
C GLN A 87 1.60 -3.63 -1.10
N ASP A 88 1.44 -3.63 -2.42
CA ASP A 88 2.56 -3.76 -3.37
C ASP A 88 3.59 -2.64 -3.21
N ALA A 89 3.13 -1.42 -2.93
CA ALA A 89 4.00 -0.28 -2.72
C ALA A 89 4.75 -0.34 -1.37
N LEU A 90 4.08 -0.78 -0.29
CA LEU A 90 4.69 -0.96 1.03
C LEU A 90 5.71 -2.11 1.04
N THR A 91 5.42 -3.22 0.36
CA THR A 91 6.39 -4.31 0.13
C THR A 91 7.61 -3.80 -0.63
N HIS A 92 7.41 -3.05 -1.72
CA HIS A 92 8.51 -2.45 -2.48
C HIS A 92 9.32 -1.45 -1.64
N ALA A 93 8.68 -0.72 -0.72
CA ALA A 93 9.37 0.18 0.20
C ALA A 93 10.11 -0.54 1.34
N GLY A 94 10.02 -1.87 1.44
CA GLY A 94 10.70 -2.66 2.46
C GLY A 94 10.15 -2.45 3.87
N VAL A 95 8.86 -2.17 4.00
CA VAL A 95 8.21 -1.98 5.32
C VAL A 95 8.24 -3.27 6.13
N TRP A 96 7.95 -4.39 5.48
CA TRP A 96 7.96 -5.75 6.00
C TRP A 96 8.77 -6.65 5.06
N LEU A 97 9.00 -7.91 5.44
CA LEU A 97 9.68 -8.89 4.59
C LEU A 97 8.77 -9.36 3.47
N ASP A 98 7.50 -9.62 3.78
CA ASP A 98 6.50 -10.13 2.84
C ASP A 98 5.08 -9.70 3.25
N ASP A 99 4.19 -9.41 2.29
CA ASP A 99 2.82 -8.97 2.60
C ASP A 99 1.96 -10.09 3.21
N SER A 100 2.38 -11.36 3.10
CA SER A 100 1.82 -12.47 3.86
C SER A 100 1.94 -12.30 5.38
N GLN A 101 2.72 -11.35 5.88
CA GLN A 101 2.80 -10.99 7.31
C GLN A 101 1.52 -10.34 7.86
N ILE A 102 0.65 -9.85 6.99
CA ILE A 102 -0.58 -9.17 7.39
C ILE A 102 -1.65 -10.22 7.75
N ASP A 103 -1.90 -10.41 9.05
CA ASP A 103 -2.97 -11.28 9.57
C ASP A 103 -4.31 -10.57 9.74
N ARG A 104 -4.26 -9.25 10.00
CA ARG A 104 -5.47 -8.44 10.15
C ARG A 104 -5.42 -7.29 9.16
N LEU A 105 -6.46 -7.22 8.33
CA LEU A 105 -6.62 -6.14 7.36
C LEU A 105 -7.97 -5.46 7.59
N LEU A 106 -7.93 -4.20 8.01
CA LEU A 106 -9.11 -3.34 8.13
C LEU A 106 -9.06 -2.28 7.03
N VAL A 107 -10.10 -2.21 6.21
CA VAL A 107 -10.19 -1.26 5.09
C VAL A 107 -11.51 -0.52 5.18
N GLU A 108 -11.44 0.79 5.26
CA GLU A 108 -12.60 1.65 5.46
C GLU A 108 -12.58 2.81 4.47
N ARG A 109 -13.76 3.24 4.01
CA ARG A 109 -13.90 4.48 3.24
C ARG A 109 -13.81 5.66 4.20
N GLY A 110 -12.93 6.59 3.90
CA GLY A 110 -12.85 7.89 4.56
C GLY A 110 -13.61 8.99 3.79
N PRO A 111 -13.52 10.25 4.25
CA PRO A 111 -14.06 11.39 3.51
C PRO A 111 -13.37 11.57 2.16
N VAL A 112 -14.08 12.20 1.21
CA VAL A 112 -13.51 12.63 -0.08
C VAL A 112 -12.54 13.78 0.15
N VAL A 113 -11.32 13.68 -0.38
CA VAL A 113 -10.26 14.69 -0.25
C VAL A 113 -9.72 15.03 -1.63
N LYS A 114 -9.56 16.32 -1.95
CA LYS A 114 -9.03 16.74 -3.27
C LYS A 114 -7.68 16.09 -3.54
N GLY A 115 -7.55 15.41 -4.68
CA GLY A 115 -6.34 14.67 -5.06
C GLY A 115 -6.27 13.24 -4.50
N GLY A 116 -7.05 12.94 -3.46
CA GLY A 116 -7.14 11.62 -2.82
C GLY A 116 -5.89 11.21 -2.05
N MET A 117 -6.06 10.33 -1.08
CA MET A 117 -4.96 9.73 -0.31
C MET A 117 -5.41 8.45 0.38
N VAL A 118 -4.44 7.72 0.95
CA VAL A 118 -4.71 6.58 1.82
C VAL A 118 -3.93 6.77 3.11
N SER A 119 -4.63 6.85 4.24
CA SER A 119 -3.99 6.80 5.55
C SER A 119 -3.76 5.34 5.93
N VAL A 120 -2.51 4.98 6.17
CA VAL A 120 -2.06 3.63 6.50
C VAL A 120 -1.58 3.59 7.94
N THR A 121 -2.01 2.57 8.69
CA THR A 121 -1.43 2.23 9.99
C THR A 121 -0.92 0.79 9.93
N VAL A 122 0.34 0.61 10.30
CA VAL A 122 1.00 -0.69 10.43
C VAL A 122 1.26 -0.93 11.91
N GLU A 123 0.74 -2.01 12.46
CA GLU A 123 0.87 -2.34 13.88
C GLU A 123 1.40 -3.77 14.03
N VAL A 124 2.39 -3.96 14.90
CA VAL A 124 2.87 -5.28 15.29
C VAL A 124 1.79 -5.96 16.14
N MET A 125 1.37 -7.16 15.75
CA MET A 125 0.42 -7.93 16.54
C MET A 125 1.13 -8.53 17.75
N SER A 126 0.56 -8.31 18.94
CA SER A 126 0.96 -9.09 20.11
C SER A 126 0.64 -10.57 19.87
N ALA A 127 1.53 -11.46 20.32
CA ALA A 127 1.25 -12.89 20.31
C ALA A 127 -0.09 -13.15 21.02
N LEU A 128 -0.93 -13.98 20.38
CA LEU A 128 -2.20 -14.43 20.95
C LEU A 128 -1.97 -15.33 22.16
#